data_AF-A0A497CXH0-F1
#
_entry.id   AF-A0A497CXH0-F1
#
_cell.length_a   1.000
_cell.length_b   1.000
_cell.length_c   1.000
_cell.angle_alpha   90.00
_cell.angle_beta   90.00
_cell.angle_gamma   90.00
#
_symmetry.space_group_name_H-M   'P 1'
#
loop_
_entity.id
_entity.type
_entity.pdbx_description
1 polymer ?
#
loop_
_entity_poly.entity_id
_entity_poly.type
_entity_poly.pdbx_seq_one_letter_code
_entity_poly.pdbx_strand_id
1 'polypeptide(L)'
;MRIIIYSFLIASVLFFVSCSQQKSTEKYTINVTVNGAKDTWAYLAKQVGSEQITVDSTELKSGKAVFTGTLEFPEFYFIKLKDQQLYLPLFVDNNVIDATGSINDIRGRNVTGSVAQEEFAYIIDSMNNYSRQERQLGMEYQQAAA
;
A
#
# COMPACT_ATOMS: atom_id res chain seq x y z
N MET A 1 -22.39 -48.62 3.55
CA MET A 1 -23.11 -47.42 3.07
C MET A 1 -23.34 -46.35 4.14
N ARG A 2 -23.82 -46.69 5.35
CA ARG A 2 -24.05 -45.69 6.44
C ARG A 2 -22.82 -44.86 6.80
N ILE A 3 -21.64 -45.48 6.89
CA ILE A 3 -20.37 -44.80 7.26
C ILE A 3 -19.89 -43.82 6.17
N ILE A 4 -20.13 -44.15 4.89
CA ILE A 4 -19.74 -43.30 3.76
C ILE A 4 -20.62 -42.05 3.71
N ILE A 5 -21.91 -42.16 4.06
CA ILE A 5 -22.84 -41.03 4.16
C ILE A 5 -22.41 -40.08 5.30
N TYR A 6 -21.97 -40.61 6.45
CA TYR A 6 -21.45 -39.78 7.55
C TYR A 6 -20.13 -39.08 7.19
N SER A 7 -19.26 -39.75 6.41
CA SER A 7 -18.00 -39.16 5.96
C SER A 7 -18.22 -38.02 4.96
N PHE A 8 -19.22 -38.12 4.08
CA PHE A 8 -19.60 -37.05 3.16
C PHE A 8 -20.28 -35.86 3.87
N LEU A 9 -21.05 -36.14 4.93
CA LEU A 9 -21.75 -35.11 5.70
C LEU A 9 -20.77 -34.26 6.55
N ILE A 10 -19.74 -34.88 7.13
CA ILE A 10 -18.67 -34.19 7.88
C ILE A 10 -17.81 -33.31 6.95
N ALA A 11 -17.53 -33.77 5.73
CA ALA A 11 -16.76 -33.00 4.75
C ALA A 11 -17.49 -31.70 4.32
N SER A 12 -18.83 -31.71 4.21
CA SER A 12 -19.58 -30.50 3.83
C SER A 12 -19.61 -29.43 4.93
N VAL A 13 -19.54 -29.82 6.21
CA VAL A 13 -19.52 -28.87 7.34
C VAL A 13 -18.19 -28.10 7.41
N LEU A 14 -17.08 -28.72 7.03
CA LEU A 14 -15.76 -28.08 7.01
C LEU A 14 -15.62 -27.01 5.90
N PHE A 15 -16.43 -27.07 4.84
CA PHE A 15 -16.41 -26.05 3.77
C PHE A 15 -16.99 -24.70 4.22
N PHE A 16 -17.93 -24.67 5.18
CA PHE A 16 -18.53 -23.42 5.64
C PHE A 16 -17.68 -22.65 6.67
N VAL A 17 -16.67 -23.29 7.28
CA VAL A 17 -15.78 -22.63 8.26
C VAL A 17 -14.68 -21.82 7.57
N SER A 18 -14.40 -22.09 6.28
CA SER A 18 -13.36 -21.36 5.53
C SER A 18 -13.78 -19.96 5.06
N CYS A 19 -15.04 -19.56 5.26
CA CYS A 19 -15.57 -18.28 4.79
C CYS A 19 -15.93 -17.30 5.93
N SER A 20 -15.41 -17.54 7.13
CA SER A 20 -15.37 -16.53 8.20
C SER A 20 -13.92 -16.16 8.48
N GLN A 21 -13.24 -15.57 7.49
CA GLN A 21 -12.13 -14.68 7.84
C GLN A 21 -12.77 -13.49 8.56
N GLN A 22 -12.71 -13.60 9.88
CA GLN A 22 -12.81 -12.55 10.88
C GLN A 22 -12.88 -11.16 10.24
N LYS A 23 -14.06 -10.53 10.27
CA LYS A 23 -14.18 -9.08 10.08
C LYS A 23 -13.35 -8.46 11.17
N SER A 24 -12.08 -8.28 10.88
CA SER A 24 -11.17 -7.76 11.86
C SER A 24 -11.54 -6.31 12.07
N THR A 25 -11.73 -5.93 13.33
CA THR A 25 -11.74 -4.54 13.79
C THR A 25 -10.34 -3.91 13.63
N GLU A 26 -9.56 -4.39 12.68
CA GLU A 26 -8.21 -3.96 12.39
C GLU A 26 -8.28 -2.51 11.96
N LYS A 27 -7.50 -1.70 12.65
CA LYS A 27 -7.34 -0.29 12.37
C LYS A 27 -6.01 -0.12 11.68
N TYR A 28 -5.96 0.74 10.68
CA TYR A 28 -4.66 1.22 10.22
C TYR A 28 -4.08 2.20 11.23
N THR A 29 -2.76 2.23 11.32
CA THR A 29 -1.99 3.31 11.95
C THR A 29 -0.88 3.70 11.00
N ILE A 30 -0.91 4.93 10.47
CA ILE A 30 0.13 5.43 9.56
C ILE A 30 1.06 6.34 10.35
N ASN A 31 2.28 5.87 10.61
CA ASN A 31 3.35 6.67 11.19
C ASN A 31 4.07 7.42 10.06
N VAL A 32 3.96 8.74 10.08
CA VAL A 32 4.56 9.59 9.06
C VAL A 32 5.84 10.22 9.60
N THR A 33 6.93 10.12 8.84
CA THR A 33 8.18 10.84 9.10
C THR A 33 8.56 11.65 7.87
N VAL A 34 8.70 12.97 8.03
CA VAL A 34 9.08 13.90 6.96
C VAL A 34 10.35 14.66 7.32
N ASN A 35 11.44 14.31 6.64
CA ASN A 35 12.73 14.96 6.83
C ASN A 35 12.71 16.39 6.28
N GLY A 36 13.23 17.34 7.07
CA GLY A 36 13.33 18.75 6.72
C GLY A 36 12.03 19.55 6.86
N ALA A 37 10.91 18.92 7.20
CA ALA A 37 9.64 19.61 7.36
C ALA A 37 9.59 20.48 8.63
N LYS A 38 8.94 21.64 8.52
CA LYS A 38 8.58 22.46 9.68
C LYS A 38 7.26 21.97 10.26
N ASP A 39 7.04 22.28 11.55
CA ASP A 39 5.74 22.06 12.19
C ASP A 39 4.61 22.69 11.37
N THR A 40 3.62 21.88 11.02
CA THR A 40 2.52 22.26 10.13
C THR A 40 1.38 21.24 10.24
N TRP A 41 0.36 21.34 9.39
CA TRP A 41 -0.68 20.31 9.27
C TRP A 41 -0.30 19.28 8.21
N ALA A 42 -0.47 18.01 8.54
CA ALA A 42 -0.45 16.90 7.58
C ALA A 42 -1.88 16.51 7.21
N TYR A 43 -2.09 16.18 5.95
CA TYR A 43 -3.37 15.78 5.40
C TYR A 43 -3.25 14.40 4.76
N LEU A 44 -4.14 13.49 5.13
CA LEU A 44 -4.36 12.24 4.41
C LEU A 44 -5.45 12.50 3.37
N ALA A 45 -5.16 12.23 2.11
CA ALA A 45 -6.05 12.55 1.01
C ALA A 45 -6.05 11.45 -0.05
N LYS A 46 -7.14 11.38 -0.82
CA LYS A 46 -7.28 10.46 -1.96
C LYS A 46 -7.85 11.16 -3.17
N GLN A 47 -7.65 10.54 -4.34
CA GLN A 47 -8.23 11.00 -5.60
C GLN A 47 -9.60 10.34 -5.80
N VAL A 48 -10.63 11.15 -6.07
CA VAL A 48 -11.99 10.71 -6.42
C VAL A 48 -12.38 11.42 -7.71
N GLY A 49 -12.33 10.68 -8.83
CA GLY A 49 -12.50 11.27 -10.16
C GLY A 49 -11.40 12.30 -10.46
N SER A 50 -11.79 13.50 -10.86
CA SER A 50 -10.85 14.63 -11.08
C SER A 50 -10.49 15.39 -9.80
N GLU A 51 -11.14 15.08 -8.69
CA GLU A 51 -10.97 15.82 -7.44
C GLU A 51 -10.08 15.09 -6.46
N GLN A 52 -9.36 15.88 -5.66
CA GLN A 52 -8.65 15.38 -4.50
C GLN A 52 -9.47 15.73 -3.25
N ILE A 53 -9.73 14.72 -2.44
CA ILE A 53 -10.48 14.87 -1.19
C ILE A 53 -9.56 14.57 -0.01
N THR A 54 -9.46 15.51 0.92
CA THR A 54 -8.84 15.28 2.23
C THR A 54 -9.80 14.47 3.09
N VAL A 55 -9.34 13.32 3.58
CA VAL A 55 -10.13 12.40 4.40
C VAL A 55 -9.81 12.54 5.89
N ASP A 56 -8.61 12.99 6.23
CA ASP A 56 -8.18 13.20 7.61
C ASP A 56 -7.06 14.27 7.68
N SER A 57 -6.83 14.82 8.86
CA SER A 57 -5.80 15.81 9.13
C SER A 57 -5.25 15.68 10.54
N THR A 58 -3.95 15.88 10.70
CA THR A 58 -3.28 15.84 12.00
C THR A 58 -2.12 16.83 12.05
N GLU A 59 -1.65 17.20 13.23
CA GLU A 59 -0.46 18.03 13.35
C GLU A 59 0.81 17.24 13.03
N LEU A 60 1.67 17.81 12.20
CA LEU A 60 3.04 17.39 12.03
C LEU A 60 3.90 18.15 13.04
N LYS A 61 4.50 17.43 13.99
CA LYS A 61 5.38 17.98 15.03
C LYS A 61 6.74 17.34 14.94
N SER A 62 7.80 18.14 14.87
CA SER A 62 9.18 17.64 14.76
C SER A 62 9.35 16.64 13.60
N GLY A 63 8.68 16.92 12.48
CA GLY A 63 8.69 16.06 11.29
C GLY A 63 7.90 14.75 11.42
N LYS A 64 7.09 14.57 12.47
CA LYS A 64 6.30 13.35 12.71
C LYS A 64 4.81 13.62 12.82
N ALA A 65 4.00 12.70 12.29
CA ALA A 65 2.54 12.73 12.37
C ALA A 65 2.00 11.29 12.44
N VAL A 66 0.79 11.12 12.95
CA VAL A 66 0.12 9.82 13.02
C VAL A 66 -1.33 9.95 12.55
N PHE A 67 -1.75 9.07 11.64
CA PHE A 67 -3.14 8.90 11.23
C PHE A 67 -3.65 7.53 11.69
N THR A 68 -4.92 7.44 12.07
CA THR A 68 -5.55 6.18 12.46
C THR A 68 -6.97 6.09 11.91
N GLY A 69 -7.40 4.90 11.51
CA GLY A 69 -8.76 4.70 11.02
C GLY A 69 -9.02 3.25 10.67
N THR A 70 -10.06 3.01 9.88
CA THR A 70 -10.45 1.67 9.40
C THR A 70 -10.82 1.76 7.94
N LEU A 71 -10.49 0.73 7.16
CA LEU A 71 -10.88 0.57 5.76
C LEU A 71 -11.59 -0.76 5.55
N GLU A 72 -12.52 -0.80 4.61
CA GLU A 72 -13.16 -2.06 4.20
C GLU A 72 -12.24 -2.88 3.28
N PHE A 73 -11.44 -2.20 2.46
CA PHE A 73 -10.47 -2.78 1.55
C PHE A 73 -9.25 -1.84 1.43
N PRO A 74 -8.07 -2.36 1.03
CA PRO A 74 -6.90 -1.52 0.80
C PRO A 74 -7.19 -0.42 -0.23
N GLU A 75 -6.80 0.80 0.07
CA GLU A 75 -7.03 1.97 -0.79
C GLU A 75 -5.75 2.78 -0.99
N PHE A 76 -5.66 3.47 -2.13
CA PHE A 76 -4.53 4.35 -2.42
C PHE A 76 -4.77 5.76 -1.90
N TYR A 77 -3.85 6.22 -1.06
CA TYR A 77 -3.86 7.55 -0.48
C TYR A 77 -2.56 8.29 -0.81
N PHE A 78 -2.50 9.54 -0.40
CA PHE A 78 -1.27 10.31 -0.33
C PHE A 78 -1.29 11.27 0.85
N ILE A 79 -0.13 11.48 1.43
CA ILE A 79 0.09 12.46 2.48
C ILE A 79 0.58 13.76 1.86
N LYS A 80 -0.03 14.87 2.27
CA LYS A 80 0.39 16.24 1.95
C LYS A 80 0.67 17.03 3.21
N LEU A 81 1.53 18.03 3.10
CA LEU A 81 1.76 19.01 4.15
C LEU A 81 1.18 20.36 3.75
N LYS A 82 0.60 21.08 4.72
CA LYS A 82 0.16 22.46 4.53
C LYS A 82 1.37 23.34 4.20
N ASP A 83 1.25 24.10 3.11
CA ASP A 83 2.22 25.10 2.64
C ASP A 83 3.65 24.55 2.42
N GLN A 84 3.81 23.24 2.21
CA GLN A 84 5.09 22.61 1.92
C GLN A 84 4.95 21.64 0.74
N GLN A 85 5.96 21.60 -0.14
CA GLN A 85 5.98 20.67 -1.28
C GLN A 85 6.34 19.25 -0.82
N LEU A 86 5.37 18.54 -0.27
CA LEU A 86 5.43 17.10 -0.04
C LEU A 86 4.27 16.40 -0.73
N TYR A 87 4.59 15.32 -1.44
CA TYR A 87 3.62 14.37 -1.94
C TYR A 87 4.14 12.95 -1.70
N LEU A 88 3.55 12.26 -0.73
CA LEU A 88 3.94 10.91 -0.32
C LEU A 88 2.80 9.93 -0.60
N PRO A 89 2.81 9.25 -1.77
CA PRO A 89 1.81 8.25 -2.10
C PRO A 89 2.03 6.96 -1.31
N LEU A 90 0.95 6.28 -0.93
CA LEU A 90 0.97 5.02 -0.20
C LEU A 90 -0.32 4.23 -0.39
N PHE A 91 -0.22 2.90 -0.43
CA PHE A 91 -1.36 2.04 -0.16
C PHE A 91 -1.60 1.94 1.35
N VAL A 92 -2.87 2.01 1.74
CA VAL A 92 -3.30 1.88 3.13
C VAL A 92 -4.21 0.67 3.23
N ASP A 93 -3.81 -0.27 4.08
CA ASP A 93 -4.62 -1.39 4.57
C ASP A 93 -4.65 -1.32 6.10
N ASN A 94 -5.43 -2.19 6.76
CA ASN A 94 -5.62 -2.12 8.22
C ASN A 94 -4.43 -2.65 9.04
N ASN A 95 -3.21 -2.24 8.69
CA ASN A 95 -1.98 -2.55 9.41
C ASN A 95 -1.29 -1.30 9.97
N VAL A 96 -0.19 -1.52 10.68
CA VAL A 96 0.76 -0.46 11.01
C VAL A 96 1.62 -0.18 9.78
N ILE A 97 1.62 1.07 9.34
CA ILE A 97 2.28 1.52 8.12
C ILE A 97 3.27 2.61 8.49
N ASP A 98 4.53 2.45 8.09
CA ASP A 98 5.55 3.47 8.26
C ASP A 98 5.83 4.15 6.93
N ALA A 99 5.57 5.45 6.85
CA ALA A 99 5.70 6.26 5.64
C ALA A 99 6.75 7.36 5.87
N THR A 100 7.88 7.23 5.19
CA THR A 100 9.00 8.18 5.28
C THR A 100 9.13 8.97 3.99
N GLY A 101 9.29 10.29 4.10
CA GLY A 101 9.57 11.19 2.98
C GLY A 101 10.49 12.34 3.37
N SER A 102 10.80 13.20 2.40
CA SER A 102 11.64 14.38 2.58
C SER A 102 11.08 15.52 1.76
N ILE A 103 11.07 16.74 2.31
CA ILE A 103 10.71 17.93 1.51
C ILE A 103 11.82 18.34 0.53
N ASN A 104 13.04 17.85 0.74
CA ASN A 104 14.21 18.16 -0.08
C ASN A 104 14.49 17.08 -1.14
N ASP A 105 13.84 15.91 -1.02
CA ASP A 105 14.02 14.80 -1.95
C ASP A 105 12.69 14.08 -2.19
N ILE A 106 12.12 14.33 -3.37
CA ILE A 106 10.84 13.74 -3.81
C ILE A 106 11.02 12.25 -4.14
N ARG A 107 12.24 11.79 -4.45
CA ARG A 107 12.52 10.38 -4.78
C ARG A 107 12.83 9.55 -3.54
N GLY A 108 13.37 10.17 -2.49
CA GLY A 108 13.68 9.56 -1.20
C GLY A 108 12.45 9.28 -0.34
N ARG A 109 11.56 8.41 -0.83
CA ARG A 109 10.36 7.95 -0.11
C ARG A 109 10.44 6.47 0.15
N ASN A 110 9.97 6.06 1.32
CA ASN A 110 9.87 4.65 1.70
C ASN A 110 8.55 4.41 2.43
N VAL A 111 7.85 3.33 2.07
CA VAL A 111 6.59 2.93 2.68
C VAL A 111 6.67 1.43 2.98
N THR A 112 6.45 1.04 4.23
CA THR A 112 6.52 -0.35 4.70
C THR A 112 5.33 -0.69 5.60
N GLY A 113 5.04 -1.99 5.76
CA GLY A 113 4.01 -2.49 6.68
C GLY A 113 2.62 -2.63 6.06
N SER A 114 2.37 -2.04 4.88
CA SER A 114 1.18 -2.35 4.08
C SER A 114 1.47 -3.54 3.15
N VAL A 115 0.63 -4.56 3.23
CA VAL A 115 0.63 -5.72 2.33
C VAL A 115 0.37 -5.28 0.89
N ALA A 116 -0.63 -4.40 0.69
CA ALA A 116 -0.93 -3.88 -0.65
C ALA A 116 0.24 -3.09 -1.25
N GLN A 117 1.01 -2.36 -0.42
CA GLN A 117 2.22 -1.67 -0.84
C GLN A 117 3.32 -2.65 -1.26
N GLU A 118 3.50 -3.74 -0.52
CA GLU A 118 4.49 -4.79 -0.82
C GLU A 118 4.13 -5.54 -2.12
N GLU A 119 2.87 -5.92 -2.28
CA GLU A 119 2.36 -6.55 -3.51
C GLU A 119 2.55 -5.63 -4.73
N PHE A 120 2.24 -4.34 -4.59
CA PHE A 120 2.48 -3.37 -5.64
C PHE A 120 3.96 -3.27 -6.01
N ALA A 121 4.85 -3.19 -5.01
CA ALA A 121 6.30 -3.16 -5.23
C ALA A 121 6.79 -4.43 -5.95
N TYR A 122 6.28 -5.60 -5.56
CA TYR A 122 6.61 -6.88 -6.19
C TYR A 122 6.19 -6.93 -7.67
N ILE A 123 4.99 -6.45 -8.00
CA ILE A 123 4.50 -6.40 -9.39
C ILE A 123 5.39 -5.49 -10.23
N ILE A 124 5.69 -4.29 -9.73
CA ILE A 124 6.53 -3.32 -10.45
C ILE A 124 7.94 -3.88 -10.67
N ASP A 125 8.55 -4.50 -9.67
CA ASP A 125 9.88 -5.11 -9.83
C ASP A 125 9.87 -6.26 -10.85
N SER A 126 8.83 -7.11 -10.79
CA SER A 126 8.64 -8.20 -11.76
C SER A 126 8.53 -7.67 -13.19
N MET A 127 7.71 -6.63 -13.41
CA MET A 127 7.58 -5.98 -14.72
C MET A 127 8.89 -5.36 -15.21
N ASN A 128 9.64 -4.72 -14.31
CA ASN A 128 10.94 -4.14 -14.62
C ASN A 128 11.96 -5.22 -15.01
N ASN A 129 11.90 -6.40 -14.40
CA ASN A 129 12.73 -7.54 -14.75
C ASN A 129 12.45 -8.02 -16.18
N TYR A 130 11.18 -8.29 -16.50
CA TYR A 130 10.78 -8.65 -17.87
C TYR A 130 11.22 -7.60 -18.89
N SER A 131 11.01 -6.31 -18.59
CA SER A 131 11.42 -5.20 -19.45
C SER A 131 12.96 -5.12 -19.64
N ARG A 132 13.76 -5.60 -18.69
CA ARG A 132 15.22 -5.72 -18.86
C ARG A 132 15.57 -6.89 -19.78
N GLN A 133 14.91 -8.03 -19.62
CA GLN A 133 15.12 -9.21 -20.45
C GLN A 133 14.76 -8.95 -21.92
N GLU A 134 13.63 -8.29 -22.18
CA GLU A 134 13.22 -7.94 -23.55
C GLU A 134 14.23 -7.01 -24.22
N ARG A 135 14.72 -5.99 -23.51
CA ARG A 135 15.76 -5.10 -24.02
C ARG A 135 17.06 -5.83 -24.32
N GLN A 136 17.48 -6.73 -23.43
CA GLN A 136 18.67 -7.55 -23.63
C GLN A 136 18.54 -8.42 -24.88
N LEU A 137 17.43 -9.15 -25.00
CA LEU A 137 17.15 -10.00 -26.15
C LEU A 137 17.10 -9.18 -27.46
N GLY A 138 16.47 -8.01 -27.44
CA GLY A 138 16.42 -7.11 -28.59
C GLY A 138 17.81 -6.64 -29.05
N MET A 139 18.71 -6.33 -28.12
CA MET A 139 20.10 -5.99 -28.44
C MET A 139 20.84 -7.18 -29.08
N GLU A 140 20.64 -8.40 -28.57
CA GLU A 140 21.25 -9.62 -29.13
C GLU A 140 20.77 -9.89 -30.57
N TYR A 141 19.47 -9.76 -30.84
CA TYR A 141 18.93 -9.88 -32.19
C TYR A 141 19.53 -8.87 -33.17
N GLN A 142 19.69 -7.61 -32.75
CA GLN A 142 20.30 -6.57 -33.58
C GLN A 142 21.77 -6.90 -33.90
N GLN A 143 22.51 -7.43 -32.93
CA GLN A 143 23.90 -7.84 -33.13
C GLN A 143 24.02 -9.04 -34.07
N ALA A 144 23.12 -10.02 -33.97
CA ALA A 144 23.12 -11.20 -34.82
C ALA A 144 22.69 -10.92 -36.27
N ALA A 145 21.95 -9.82 -36.50
CA ALA A 145 21.48 -9.39 -37.81
C ALA A 145 22.42 -8.40 -38.53
N ALA A 146 23.49 -7.96 -37.86
CA ALA A 146 24.54 -7.08 -38.41
C ALA A 146 25.70 -7.90 -39.00
#